data_AF-A0A7J3EN66-F1
#
_entry.id   AF-A0A7J3EN66-F1
#
_cell.length_a   1.000
_cell.length_b   1.000
_cell.length_c   1.000
_cell.angle_alpha   90.00
_cell.angle_beta   90.00
_cell.angle_gamma   90.00
#
_symmetry.space_group_name_H-M   'P 1'
#
loop_
_entity.id
_entity.type
_entity.pdbx_description
1 polymer ?
#
loop_
_entity_poly.entity_id
_entity_poly.type
_entity_poly.pdbx_seq_one_letter_code
_entity_poly.pdbx_strand_id
1 'polypeptide(L)'
;MSTSCYSEALRLIKEAVDHYLKYRKDGGVSDLKHALTSLLRSYILLLKGLYLPELDITNLASIALDKGLIDRGLYSDIVTSNLILNGYFSKDLSLVEKTFNKLFEKLSKHDPYVNQQMHLFRY
;
A
#
# COMPACT_ATOMS: atom_id res chain seq x y z
N MET A 1 -13.28 11.55 -11.76
CA MET A 1 -11.81 11.44 -11.60
C MET A 1 -11.18 11.74 -12.95
N SER A 2 -10.13 12.56 -13.02
CA SER A 2 -9.47 12.83 -14.31
C SER A 2 -8.75 11.57 -14.80
N THR A 3 -8.69 11.36 -16.12
CA THR A 3 -8.04 10.20 -16.74
C THR A 3 -6.58 10.02 -16.30
N SER A 4 -5.89 11.14 -16.05
CA SER A 4 -4.50 11.17 -15.55
C SER A 4 -4.36 10.64 -14.11
N CYS A 5 -5.30 10.94 -13.20
CA CYS A 5 -5.25 10.42 -11.83
C CYS A 5 -5.44 8.90 -11.78
N TYR A 6 -6.29 8.38 -12.66
CA TYR A 6 -6.56 6.94 -12.74
C TYR A 6 -5.34 6.17 -13.26
N SER A 7 -4.76 6.62 -14.38
CA SER A 7 -3.55 5.99 -14.94
C SER A 7 -2.38 6.01 -13.96
N GLU A 8 -2.23 7.11 -13.21
CA GLU A 8 -1.19 7.25 -12.21
C GLU A 8 -1.41 6.34 -11.00
N ALA A 9 -2.66 6.19 -10.54
CA ALA A 9 -2.99 5.23 -9.50
C ALA A 9 -2.64 3.80 -9.93
N LEU A 10 -2.99 3.41 -11.17
CA LEU A 10 -2.63 2.09 -11.71
C LEU A 10 -1.12 1.88 -11.82
N ARG A 11 -0.35 2.91 -12.18
CA ARG A 11 1.12 2.85 -12.19
C ARG A 11 1.67 2.56 -10.80
N LEU A 12 1.21 3.30 -9.79
CA LEU A 12 1.64 3.11 -8.39
C LEU A 12 1.24 1.73 -7.84
N ILE A 13 0.10 1.18 -8.28
CA ILE A 13 -0.33 -0.18 -7.92
C ILE A 13 0.63 -1.21 -8.49
N LYS A 14 0.99 -1.06 -9.77
CA LYS A 14 1.96 -1.94 -10.41
C LYS A 14 3.32 -1.88 -9.69
N GLU A 15 3.80 -0.69 -9.36
CA GLU A 15 5.03 -0.53 -8.60
C GLU A 15 4.96 -1.18 -7.21
N ALA A 16 3.82 -1.02 -6.53
CA ALA A 16 3.62 -1.63 -5.22
C ALA A 16 3.75 -3.15 -5.28
N VAL A 17 3.14 -3.75 -6.30
CA VAL A 17 3.21 -5.18 -6.58
C VAL A 17 4.63 -5.62 -6.92
N ASP A 18 5.28 -4.96 -7.88
CA ASP A 18 6.60 -5.36 -8.38
C ASP A 18 7.62 -5.39 -7.24
N HIS A 19 7.58 -4.37 -6.37
CA HIS A 19 8.41 -4.34 -5.16
C HIS A 19 8.00 -5.41 -4.15
N TYR A 20 6.72 -5.69 -3.96
CA TYR A 20 6.28 -6.76 -3.04
C TYR A 20 6.77 -8.14 -3.50
N LEU A 21 6.67 -8.45 -4.79
CA LEU A 21 7.18 -9.70 -5.37
C LEU A 21 8.69 -9.81 -5.25
N LYS A 22 9.41 -8.72 -5.50
CA LYS A 22 10.85 -8.67 -5.30
C LYS A 22 11.24 -8.89 -3.83
N TYR A 23 10.53 -8.27 -2.89
CA TYR A 23 10.68 -8.56 -1.47
C TYR A 23 10.45 -10.04 -1.15
N ARG A 24 9.40 -10.66 -1.70
CA ARG A 24 9.12 -12.09 -1.47
C ARG A 24 10.21 -13.01 -2.00
N LYS A 25 10.93 -12.58 -3.03
CA LYS A 25 12.05 -13.32 -3.62
C LYS A 25 13.36 -13.12 -2.87
N ASP A 26 13.68 -11.86 -2.54
CA ASP A 26 15.03 -11.45 -2.11
C ASP A 26 15.09 -11.07 -0.61
N GLY A 27 13.95 -10.92 0.07
CA GLY A 27 13.85 -10.56 1.49
C GLY A 27 14.15 -9.10 1.82
N GLY A 28 14.25 -8.22 0.80
CA GLY A 28 14.61 -6.81 0.97
C GLY A 28 13.56 -5.98 1.70
N VAL A 29 13.86 -5.52 2.93
CA VAL A 29 12.97 -4.64 3.72
C VAL A 29 12.66 -3.33 2.99
N SER A 30 13.63 -2.80 2.23
CA SER A 30 13.44 -1.60 1.41
C SER A 30 12.35 -1.80 0.35
N ASP A 31 12.35 -2.95 -0.32
CA ASP A 31 11.32 -3.27 -1.32
C ASP A 31 9.93 -3.39 -0.66
N LEU A 32 9.82 -4.02 0.51
CA LEU A 32 8.53 -4.08 1.23
C LEU A 32 8.05 -2.69 1.67
N LYS A 33 8.96 -1.80 2.08
CA LYS A 33 8.66 -0.41 2.43
C LYS A 33 8.14 0.37 1.21
N HIS A 34 8.78 0.23 0.05
CA HIS A 34 8.32 0.83 -1.20
C HIS A 34 6.95 0.28 -1.60
N ALA A 35 6.76 -1.04 -1.50
CA ALA A 35 5.50 -1.69 -1.80
C ALA A 35 4.33 -1.10 -1.01
N LEU A 36 4.46 -1.05 0.31
CA LEU A 36 3.42 -0.50 1.19
C LEU A 36 3.17 0.99 0.95
N THR A 37 4.23 1.77 0.70
CA THR A 37 4.12 3.21 0.42
C THR A 37 3.36 3.46 -0.88
N SER A 38 3.78 2.82 -1.97
CA SER A 38 3.14 2.98 -3.29
C SER A 38 1.69 2.51 -3.28
N LEU A 39 1.38 1.42 -2.55
CA LEU A 39 0.01 0.95 -2.41
C LEU A 39 -0.88 1.95 -1.66
N LEU A 40 -0.39 2.54 -0.57
CA LEU A 40 -1.17 3.49 0.21
C LEU A 40 -1.39 4.80 -0.56
N ARG A 41 -0.38 5.27 -1.31
CA ARG A 41 -0.50 6.42 -2.22
C ARG A 41 -1.53 6.16 -3.30
N SER A 42 -1.47 4.99 -3.94
CA SER A 42 -2.43 4.64 -4.99
C SER A 42 -3.85 4.54 -4.45
N TYR A 43 -4.03 4.01 -3.23
CA TYR A 43 -5.33 3.93 -2.58
C TYR A 43 -5.97 5.32 -2.37
N ILE A 44 -5.18 6.28 -1.89
CA ILE A 44 -5.64 7.66 -1.71
C ILE A 44 -5.94 8.32 -3.06
N LEU A 45 -5.04 8.17 -4.04
CA LEU A 45 -5.21 8.75 -5.36
C LEU A 45 -6.43 8.18 -6.10
N LEU A 46 -6.62 6.86 -6.04
CA LEU A 46 -7.73 6.16 -6.70
C LEU A 46 -9.08 6.52 -6.09
N LEU A 47 -9.17 6.59 -4.76
CA LEU A 47 -10.46 6.79 -4.09
C LEU A 47 -10.82 8.25 -3.83
N LYS A 48 -9.83 9.16 -3.80
CA LYS A 48 -10.08 10.58 -3.49
C LYS A 48 -9.57 11.53 -4.56
N GLY A 49 -8.83 11.06 -5.57
CA GLY A 49 -8.24 11.93 -6.61
C GLY A 49 -7.20 12.91 -6.06
N LEU A 50 -6.65 12.64 -4.87
CA LEU A 50 -5.69 13.51 -4.21
C LEU A 50 -4.27 13.14 -4.64
N TYR A 51 -3.62 14.05 -5.36
CA TYR A 51 -2.20 13.92 -5.68
C TYR A 51 -1.38 14.27 -4.44
N LEU A 52 -0.55 13.35 -3.99
CA LEU A 52 0.30 13.53 -2.82
C LEU A 52 1.77 13.50 -3.23
N PRO A 53 2.60 14.42 -2.69
CA PRO A 53 4.05 14.34 -2.85
C PRO A 53 4.58 13.07 -2.17
N GLU A 54 5.89 12.82 -2.29
CA GLU A 54 6.52 11.77 -1.49
C GLU A 54 6.40 12.11 -0.01
N LEU A 55 5.62 11.29 0.70
CA LEU A 55 5.39 11.36 2.13
C LEU A 55 5.74 10.00 2.72
N ASP A 56 6.17 9.99 3.98
CA ASP A 56 6.36 8.74 4.69
C ASP A 56 5.03 8.03 4.94
N ILE A 57 5.13 6.72 5.22
CA ILE A 57 4.00 5.81 5.41
C ILE A 57 3.03 6.32 6.49
N THR A 58 3.52 6.96 7.55
CA THR A 58 2.68 7.42 8.68
C THR A 58 1.85 8.64 8.28
N ASN A 59 2.45 9.56 7.54
CA ASN A 59 1.74 10.73 7.01
C ASN A 59 0.67 10.32 6.00
N LEU A 60 0.98 9.38 5.11
CA LEU A 60 0.00 8.80 4.18
C LEU A 60 -1.14 8.10 4.94
N ALA A 61 -0.81 7.32 5.99
CA ALA A 61 -1.82 6.65 6.82
C ALA A 61 -2.73 7.64 7.53
N SER A 62 -2.18 8.75 8.01
CA SER A 62 -2.94 9.81 8.69
C SER A 62 -3.93 10.47 7.73
N ILE A 63 -3.51 10.73 6.49
CA ILE A 63 -4.40 11.24 5.44
C ILE A 63 -5.47 10.21 5.08
N ALA A 64 -5.11 8.93 4.93
CA ALA A 64 -6.06 7.87 4.63
C ALA A 64 -7.12 7.72 5.74
N LEU A 65 -6.71 7.86 7.01
CA LEU A 65 -7.61 7.85 8.17
C LEU A 65 -8.55 9.07 8.15
N ASP A 66 -8.01 10.27 7.95
CA ASP A 66 -8.80 11.52 7.85
C ASP A 66 -9.85 11.44 6.73
N LYS A 67 -9.49 10.85 5.58
CA LYS A 67 -10.39 10.69 4.43
C LYS A 67 -11.36 9.51 4.56
N GLY A 68 -11.35 8.80 5.69
CA GLY A 68 -12.22 7.65 5.95
C GLY A 68 -11.95 6.46 5.04
N LEU A 69 -10.74 6.35 4.48
CA LEU A 69 -10.33 5.21 3.64
C LEU A 69 -9.91 4.00 4.47
N ILE A 70 -9.36 4.26 5.66
CA ILE A 70 -8.97 3.24 6.62
C ILE A 70 -9.59 3.54 7.99
N ASP A 71 -9.78 2.51 8.78
CA ASP A 71 -10.21 2.61 10.17
C ASP A 71 -9.00 2.77 11.11
N ARG A 72 -9.26 3.09 12.39
CA ARG A 72 -8.21 3.27 13.41
C ARG A 72 -7.36 2.02 13.63
N GLY A 73 -7.93 0.82 13.46
CA GLY A 73 -7.20 -0.43 13.61
C GLY A 73 -6.17 -0.58 12.50
N LEU A 74 -6.59 -0.42 11.25
CA LEU A 74 -5.69 -0.47 10.10
C LEU A 74 -4.65 0.67 10.12
N TYR A 75 -5.01 1.86 10.60
CA TYR A 75 -4.03 2.92 10.86
C TYR A 75 -2.96 2.47 11.85
N SER A 76 -3.35 1.88 12.99
CA SER A 76 -2.42 1.35 13.99
C SER A 76 -1.50 0.26 13.40
N ASP A 77 -2.06 -0.63 12.58
CA ASP A 77 -1.29 -1.69 11.88
C ASP A 77 -0.23 -1.08 10.94
N ILE A 78 -0.58 -0.03 10.20
CA ILE A 78 0.33 0.66 9.27
C ILE A 78 1.44 1.40 10.04
N VAL A 79 1.10 2.11 11.12
CA VAL A 79 2.11 2.79 11.96
C VAL A 79 3.07 1.77 12.56
N THR A 80 2.55 0.66 13.08
CA THR A 80 3.37 -0.43 13.63
C THR A 80 4.26 -1.06 12.55
N SER A 81 3.70 -1.28 11.36
CA SER A 81 4.45 -1.75 10.19
C SER A 81 5.60 -0.81 9.82
N ASN A 82 5.39 0.52 9.86
CA ASN A 82 6.45 1.49 9.63
C ASN A 82 7.56 1.40 10.70
N LEU A 83 7.20 1.18 11.97
CA LEU A 83 8.20 1.02 13.03
C LEU A 83 9.02 -0.28 12.85
N ILE A 84 8.37 -1.37 12.45
CA ILE A 84 9.04 -2.64 12.09
C ILE A 84 10.00 -2.43 10.89
N LEU A 85 9.51 -1.80 9.82
CA LEU A 85 10.29 -1.56 8.59
C LEU A 85 11.53 -0.67 8.82
N ASN A 86 11.49 0.21 9.82
CA ASN A 86 12.65 1.04 10.20
C ASN A 86 13.53 0.37 11.29
N GLY A 87 13.23 -0.87 11.68
CA GLY A 87 14.04 -1.66 12.61
C GLY A 87 13.86 -1.33 14.09
N TYR A 88 12.80 -0.61 14.47
CA TYR A 88 12.53 -0.25 15.87
C TYR A 88 11.87 -1.39 16.68
N PHE A 89 11.34 -2.42 16.01
CA PHE A 89 10.65 -3.57 16.62
C PHE A 89 11.19 -4.90 16.06
N SER A 90 10.55 -6.01 16.46
CA SER A 90 10.82 -7.36 15.95
C SER A 90 11.07 -7.36 14.43
N LYS A 91 12.04 -8.17 13.98
CA LYS A 91 12.31 -8.40 12.55
C LYS A 91 11.23 -9.25 11.86
N ASP A 92 10.19 -9.65 12.57
CA ASP A 92 9.04 -10.33 11.97
C ASP A 92 8.24 -9.37 11.08
N LEU A 93 8.33 -9.59 9.77
CA LEU A 93 7.64 -8.82 8.75
C LEU A 93 6.20 -9.28 8.50
N SER A 94 5.72 -10.30 9.22
CA SER A 94 4.38 -10.88 9.01
C SER A 94 3.26 -9.86 9.18
N LEU A 95 3.38 -8.91 10.11
CA LEU A 95 2.41 -7.82 10.26
C LEU A 95 2.41 -6.89 9.05
N VAL A 96 3.59 -6.60 8.50
CA VAL A 96 3.74 -5.72 7.33
C VAL A 96 3.11 -6.38 6.10
N GLU A 97 3.36 -7.67 5.89
CA GLU A 97 2.73 -8.46 4.82
C GLU A 97 1.21 -8.50 4.97
N LYS A 98 0.70 -8.77 6.18
CA LYS A 98 -0.74 -8.76 6.46
C LYS A 98 -1.36 -7.39 6.18
N THR A 99 -0.67 -6.32 6.56
CA THR A 99 -1.12 -4.94 6.33
C THR A 99 -1.18 -4.63 4.84
N PHE A 100 -0.14 -5.00 4.08
CA PHE A 100 -0.12 -4.86 2.63
C PHE A 100 -1.29 -5.62 1.98
N ASN A 101 -1.46 -6.90 2.30
CA ASN A 101 -2.53 -7.72 1.73
C ASN A 101 -3.92 -7.15 2.05
N LYS A 102 -4.16 -6.70 3.28
CA LYS A 102 -5.43 -6.10 3.70
C LYS A 102 -5.74 -4.80 2.95
N LEU A 103 -4.74 -3.94 2.73
CA LEU A 103 -4.89 -2.73 1.91
C LEU A 103 -5.16 -3.09 0.44
N PHE A 104 -4.43 -4.07 -0.09
CA PHE A 104 -4.55 -4.50 -1.47
C PHE A 104 -5.93 -5.10 -1.73
N GLU A 105 -6.42 -5.99 -0.87
CA GLU A 105 -7.78 -6.53 -0.94
C GLU A 105 -8.86 -5.45 -0.88
N LYS A 106 -8.70 -4.44 -0.01
CA LYS A 106 -9.63 -3.30 0.04
C LYS A 106 -9.63 -2.54 -1.29
N LEU A 107 -8.47 -2.22 -1.83
CA LEU A 107 -8.30 -1.55 -3.11
C LEU A 107 -8.94 -2.35 -4.27
N SER A 108 -8.68 -3.66 -4.34
CA SER A 108 -9.23 -4.55 -5.38
C SER A 108 -10.76 -4.67 -5.33
N LYS A 109 -11.37 -4.56 -4.15
CA LYS A 109 -12.84 -4.51 -4.02
C LYS A 109 -13.44 -3.23 -4.59
N HIS A 110 -12.67 -2.15 -4.64
CA HIS A 110 -13.12 -0.88 -5.19
C HIS A 110 -12.88 -0.76 -6.70
N ASP A 111 -11.93 -1.52 -7.27
CA ASP A 111 -11.56 -1.40 -8.67
C ASP A 111 -11.40 -2.76 -9.39
N PRO A 112 -12.20 -3.04 -10.43
CA PRO A 112 -12.16 -4.29 -11.18
C PRO A 112 -10.83 -4.58 -11.87
N TYR A 113 -10.09 -3.56 -12.32
CA TYR A 113 -8.80 -3.74 -12.98
C TYR A 113 -7.72 -4.15 -11.98
N VAL A 114 -7.74 -3.57 -10.78
CA VAL A 114 -6.88 -4.02 -9.68
C VAL A 114 -7.22 -5.46 -9.27
N ASN A 115 -8.50 -5.83 -9.30
CA ASN A 115 -8.91 -7.20 -9.04
C ASN A 115 -8.41 -8.20 -10.11
N GLN A 116 -8.36 -7.80 -11.39
CA GLN A 116 -7.74 -8.63 -12.42
C GLN A 116 -6.25 -8.86 -12.17
N GLN A 117 -5.54 -7.84 -11.67
CA GLN A 117 -4.14 -8.00 -11.27
C GLN A 117 -4.00 -8.97 -10.08
N MET A 118 -4.92 -8.97 -9.09
CA MET A 118 -4.91 -9.95 -7.99
C MET A 118 -4.88 -11.40 -8.45
N HIS A 119 -5.60 -11.73 -9.52
CA HIS A 119 -5.62 -13.10 -10.05
C HIS A 119 -4.26 -13.56 -10.59
N LEU A 120 -3.41 -12.63 -11.00
CA LEU A 120 -2.04 -12.91 -11.43
C LEU A 120 -1.08 -13.13 -10.24
N PHE A 121 -1.44 -12.71 -9.03
CA PHE A 121 -0.58 -12.80 -7.82
C PHE A 121 -0.89 -13.99 -6.91
N ARG A 122 -1.89 -14.82 -7.26
CA ARG A 122 -2.22 -16.04 -6.50
C ARG A 122 -1.34 -17.25 -6.87
N TYR A 123 -0.34 -17.07 -7.74
CA TYR A 123 0.55 -18.13 -8.21
C TYR A 123 2.01 -17.80 -7.91
#